data_AF-A0A7Y2GNA3-F1
#
_entry.id   AF-A0A7Y2GNA3-F1
#
_cell.length_a   1.000
_cell.length_b   1.000
_cell.length_c   1.000
_cell.angle_alpha   90.00
_cell.angle_beta   90.00
_cell.angle_gamma   90.00
#
_symmetry.space_group_name_H-M   'P 1'
#
loop_
_entity.id
_entity.type
_entity.pdbx_description
1 polymer ?
#
loop_
_entity_poly.entity_id
_entity_poly.type
_entity_poly.pdbx_seq_one_letter_code
_entity_poly.pdbx_strand_id
1 'polypeptide(L)'
;MRTCLVVLLCMLVSCQITREETAKDNPLFVSKNQASGIHFENTLSYTEDFNPYIYRNFYNGGGVAIGDINNDGLEDIYFTGNMVDNKLFLNKGEWRFEDITEQAGVSCSNVWSTGATFADVNGDGFLDLYVCKSGRQVGNNRHNELFINNGDSTFTESSKEYGLAIEGLSVHSAFFDYDKDGDLDMYLLNNSLKSVGGFELVKDVRQLPDATGNGNKFFRNDDGKFIEITEEAGIYSS
;
A
#
# COMPACT_ATOMS: atom_id res chain seq x y z
N MET A 1 52.43 47.96 50.39
CA MET A 1 51.90 46.69 50.91
C MET A 1 50.91 46.17 49.88
N ARG A 2 51.37 45.29 48.98
CA ARG A 2 51.37 43.82 49.08
C ARG A 2 50.10 43.26 48.42
N THR A 3 50.34 42.39 47.44
CA THR A 3 49.47 41.31 46.96
C THR A 3 48.12 41.70 46.35
N CYS A 4 48.07 41.91 45.02
CA CYS A 4 46.85 41.57 44.23
C CYS A 4 47.04 41.56 42.69
N LEU A 5 48.20 41.17 42.13
CA LEU A 5 48.41 41.25 40.68
C LEU A 5 49.09 40.02 40.05
N VAL A 6 48.86 38.82 40.57
CA VAL A 6 49.39 37.58 39.96
C VAL A 6 48.33 36.50 39.71
N VAL A 7 47.08 36.67 40.19
CA VAL A 7 46.04 35.64 40.01
C VAL A 7 45.22 35.81 38.71
N LEU A 8 45.34 36.94 38.01
CA LEU A 8 44.52 37.20 36.81
C LEU A 8 45.13 36.73 35.48
N LEU A 9 46.29 36.07 35.49
CA LEU A 9 46.97 35.59 34.28
C LEU A 9 47.04 34.05 34.17
N CYS A 10 46.22 33.33 34.94
CA CYS A 10 46.08 31.87 34.83
C CYS A 10 44.69 31.40 34.37
N MET A 11 43.81 32.32 33.92
CA MET A 11 42.50 31.97 33.34
C MET A 11 42.44 32.02 31.81
N LEU A 12 43.58 32.12 31.12
CA LEU A 12 43.61 32.18 29.64
C LEU A 12 44.26 30.97 28.97
N VAL A 13 44.61 29.92 29.72
CA VAL A 13 45.23 28.71 29.18
C VAL A 13 44.51 27.46 29.68
N SER A 14 43.20 27.37 29.43
CA SER A 14 42.48 26.09 29.53
C SER A 14 41.12 26.15 28.85
N CYS A 15 41.11 26.32 27.53
CA CYS A 15 40.07 25.75 26.66
C CYS A 15 40.47 25.95 25.18
N GLN A 16 41.62 25.41 24.81
CA GLN A 16 41.81 24.88 23.45
C GLN A 16 41.91 23.36 23.57
N ILE A 17 40.85 22.76 24.13
CA ILE A 17 40.50 21.43 23.68
C ILE A 17 39.81 21.69 22.35
N THR A 18 40.58 21.62 21.25
CA THR A 18 39.97 21.21 19.99
C THR A 18 39.24 19.93 20.31
N ARG A 19 37.91 20.02 20.46
CA ARG A 19 37.07 18.85 20.30
C ARG A 19 37.46 18.37 18.92
N GLU A 20 38.21 17.27 18.85
CA GLU A 20 38.04 16.36 17.74
C GLU A 20 36.53 16.12 17.71
N GLU A 21 35.87 16.74 16.73
CA GLU A 21 34.56 16.31 16.30
C GLU A 21 34.77 14.86 15.85
N THR A 22 34.68 13.95 16.81
CA THR A 22 34.63 12.53 16.57
C THR A 22 33.46 12.32 15.63
N ALA A 23 33.80 12.02 14.37
CA ALA A 23 32.92 11.77 13.24
C ALA A 23 31.52 11.32 13.67
N LYS A 24 30.53 12.20 13.47
CA LYS A 24 29.11 11.87 13.55
C LYS A 24 28.45 11.91 12.17
N ASP A 25 29.22 11.70 11.11
CA ASP A 25 28.89 12.20 9.78
C ASP A 25 28.39 11.17 8.75
N ASN A 26 27.96 9.98 9.18
CA ASN A 26 27.23 9.08 8.30
C ASN A 26 25.86 8.72 8.91
N PRO A 27 24.82 9.54 8.67
CA PRO A 27 23.47 9.18 9.09
C PRO A 27 23.00 7.93 8.35
N LEU A 28 22.25 7.06 9.03
CA LEU A 28 21.66 5.85 8.42
C LEU A 28 20.64 6.20 7.32
N PHE A 29 20.01 7.37 7.42
CA PHE A 29 19.06 7.90 6.45
C PHE A 29 19.38 9.35 6.12
N VAL A 30 19.37 9.66 4.83
CA VAL A 30 19.53 11.03 4.32
C VAL A 30 18.21 11.43 3.67
N SER A 31 17.68 12.58 4.08
CA SER A 31 16.46 13.12 3.47
C SER A 31 16.71 13.55 2.02
N LYS A 32 15.77 13.20 1.12
CA LYS A 32 15.72 13.62 -0.30
C LYS A 32 14.53 14.54 -0.63
N ASN A 33 13.82 14.97 0.41
CA ASN A 33 12.45 15.51 0.43
C ASN A 33 12.10 16.72 -0.46
N GLN A 34 13.03 17.50 -1.00
CA GLN A 34 12.67 18.67 -1.84
C GLN A 34 12.94 18.50 -3.34
N ALA A 35 13.63 17.45 -3.77
CA ALA A 35 14.02 17.28 -5.16
C ALA A 35 13.35 16.07 -5.84
N SER A 36 12.58 15.25 -5.11
CA SER A 36 12.12 14.00 -5.67
C SER A 36 10.90 14.09 -6.59
N GLY A 37 10.09 15.15 -6.50
CA GLY A 37 8.85 15.26 -7.28
C GLY A 37 7.68 14.40 -6.76
N ILE A 38 7.89 13.59 -5.71
CA ILE A 38 6.81 12.85 -5.05
C ILE A 38 6.02 13.79 -4.15
N HIS A 39 4.75 14.01 -4.47
CA HIS A 39 3.80 14.80 -3.69
C HIS A 39 2.51 14.02 -3.47
N PHE A 40 2.41 13.35 -2.32
CA PHE A 40 1.22 12.59 -1.95
C PHE A 40 0.96 12.70 -0.45
N GLU A 41 -0.29 12.94 -0.09
CA GLU A 41 -0.76 12.96 1.29
C GLU A 41 -2.16 12.33 1.35
N ASN A 42 -2.28 11.23 2.09
CA ASN A 42 -3.57 10.58 2.33
C ASN A 42 -4.30 11.27 3.48
N THR A 43 -4.94 12.39 3.16
CA THR A 43 -5.66 13.20 4.16
C THR A 43 -7.05 12.64 4.40
N LEU A 44 -7.32 12.26 5.64
CA LEU A 44 -8.62 11.78 6.09
C LEU A 44 -9.38 12.89 6.83
N SER A 45 -10.67 13.04 6.52
CA SER A 45 -11.57 13.95 7.24
C SER A 45 -12.85 13.21 7.61
N TYR A 46 -13.42 13.50 8.78
CA TYR A 46 -14.62 12.82 9.26
C TYR A 46 -15.77 13.81 9.48
N THR A 47 -16.99 13.28 9.42
CA THR A 47 -18.22 13.99 9.75
C THR A 47 -18.99 13.23 10.83
N GLU A 48 -20.03 13.82 11.41
CA GLU A 48 -20.92 13.09 12.32
C GLU A 48 -21.50 11.82 11.66
N ASP A 49 -21.80 11.86 10.36
CA ASP A 49 -22.36 10.72 9.61
C ASP A 49 -21.32 9.66 9.24
N PHE A 50 -20.03 9.99 9.21
CA PHE A 50 -18.96 9.07 8.85
C PHE A 50 -17.66 9.40 9.58
N ASN A 51 -17.39 8.62 10.63
CA ASN A 51 -16.29 8.82 11.55
C ASN A 51 -15.77 7.49 12.13
N PRO A 52 -14.66 7.51 12.88
CA PRO A 52 -14.05 6.30 13.45
C PRO A 52 -14.93 5.49 14.40
N TYR A 53 -15.98 6.06 14.99
CA TYR A 53 -16.93 5.32 15.84
C TYR A 53 -17.96 4.54 15.02
N ILE A 54 -18.29 5.02 13.81
CA ILE A 54 -19.22 4.35 12.89
C ILE A 54 -18.48 3.31 12.03
N TYR A 55 -17.27 3.64 11.58
CA TYR A 55 -16.46 2.78 10.74
C TYR A 55 -15.13 2.46 11.42
N ARG A 56 -15.02 1.26 12.01
CA ARG A 56 -13.84 0.84 12.78
C ARG A 56 -12.53 0.83 11.99
N ASN A 57 -12.60 0.70 10.68
CA ASN A 57 -11.44 0.63 9.77
C ASN A 57 -11.11 2.00 9.15
N PHE A 58 -11.61 3.10 9.74
CA PHE A 58 -11.44 4.45 9.19
C PHE A 58 -9.99 4.87 9.02
N TYR A 59 -9.08 4.38 9.87
CA TYR A 59 -7.66 4.66 9.77
C TYR A 59 -6.85 3.45 9.28
N ASN A 60 -7.50 2.46 8.65
CA ASN A 60 -6.74 1.45 7.91
C ASN A 60 -5.99 2.19 6.79
N GLY A 61 -4.66 2.14 6.86
CA GLY A 61 -3.79 2.93 6.01
C GLY A 61 -3.93 2.63 4.52
N GLY A 62 -3.23 3.42 3.71
CA GLY A 62 -3.03 3.18 2.29
C GLY A 62 -1.82 2.26 2.05
N GLY A 63 -1.95 1.36 1.08
CA GLY A 63 -0.89 0.54 0.55
C GLY A 63 0.03 1.34 -0.38
N VAL A 64 1.24 0.81 -0.52
CA VAL A 64 2.23 1.26 -1.49
C VAL A 64 2.66 0.05 -2.29
N ALA A 65 2.60 0.17 -3.62
CA ALA A 65 3.21 -0.81 -4.51
C ALA A 65 4.46 -0.20 -5.14
N ILE A 66 5.49 -1.02 -5.29
CA ILE A 66 6.77 -0.66 -5.90
C ILE A 66 7.07 -1.69 -6.98
N GLY A 67 7.41 -1.24 -8.17
CA GLY A 67 7.70 -2.10 -9.31
C GLY A 67 8.13 -1.27 -10.53
N ASP A 68 8.95 -1.85 -11.39
CA ASP A 68 9.35 -1.28 -12.68
C ASP A 68 8.25 -1.54 -13.72
N ILE A 69 7.40 -0.54 -13.99
CA ILE A 69 6.21 -0.72 -14.84
C ILE A 69 6.54 -0.63 -16.33
N ASN A 70 7.71 -0.10 -16.68
CA ASN A 70 8.11 0.18 -18.06
C ASN A 70 9.38 -0.59 -18.48
N ASN A 71 9.89 -1.47 -17.61
CA ASN A 71 11.08 -2.30 -17.79
C ASN A 71 12.36 -1.49 -18.09
N ASP A 72 12.51 -0.30 -17.51
CA ASP A 72 13.70 0.55 -17.68
C ASP A 72 14.79 0.33 -16.62
N GLY A 73 14.54 -0.56 -15.66
CA GLY A 73 15.41 -0.91 -14.54
C GLY A 73 15.28 0.03 -13.34
N LEU A 74 14.29 0.93 -13.33
CA LEU A 74 14.00 1.84 -12.24
C LEU A 74 12.67 1.49 -11.58
N GLU A 75 12.66 1.42 -10.25
CA GLU A 75 11.44 1.12 -9.50
C GLU A 75 10.52 2.34 -9.44
N ASP A 76 9.27 2.16 -9.88
CA ASP A 76 8.19 3.13 -9.78
C ASP A 76 7.38 2.95 -8.50
N ILE A 77 6.52 3.93 -8.18
CA ILE A 77 5.79 3.94 -6.92
C ILE A 77 4.31 4.25 -7.16
N TYR A 78 3.44 3.37 -6.67
CA TYR A 78 2.01 3.60 -6.60
C TYR A 78 1.54 3.77 -5.16
N PHE A 79 0.78 4.83 -4.88
CA PHE A 79 0.14 5.09 -3.60
C PHE A 79 -1.37 4.98 -3.73
N THR A 80 -1.98 4.23 -2.82
CA THR A 80 -3.44 4.27 -2.67
C THR A 80 -3.87 5.41 -1.76
N GLY A 81 -4.97 6.07 -2.13
CA GLY A 81 -5.67 7.06 -1.33
C GLY A 81 -6.99 6.53 -0.80
N ASN A 82 -7.36 6.98 0.39
CA ASN A 82 -8.62 6.61 1.04
C ASN A 82 -9.74 7.62 0.75
N MET A 83 -9.47 8.91 0.98
CA MET A 83 -10.37 10.03 0.69
C MET A 83 -9.78 11.01 -0.32
N VAL A 84 -8.71 10.58 -0.98
CA VAL A 84 -8.00 11.26 -2.07
C VAL A 84 -7.76 10.23 -3.17
N ASP A 85 -7.50 10.72 -4.38
CA ASP A 85 -7.20 9.84 -5.52
C ASP A 85 -5.84 9.15 -5.32
N ASN A 86 -5.70 7.97 -5.94
CA ASN A 86 -4.45 7.24 -5.96
C ASN A 86 -3.42 7.97 -6.83
N LYS A 87 -2.13 7.64 -6.66
CA LYS A 87 -1.04 8.25 -7.42
C LYS A 87 -0.03 7.25 -7.92
N LEU A 88 0.32 7.34 -9.20
CA LEU A 88 1.43 6.62 -9.83
C LEU A 88 2.56 7.59 -10.17
N PHE A 89 3.75 7.30 -9.65
CA PHE A 89 4.96 8.08 -9.85
C PHE A 89 5.99 7.27 -10.64
N LEU A 90 6.26 7.70 -11.87
CA LEU A 90 7.29 7.13 -12.73
C LEU A 90 8.67 7.64 -12.32
N ASN A 91 9.61 6.75 -12.10
CA ASN A 91 10.98 7.06 -11.74
C ASN A 91 11.76 7.54 -12.97
N LYS A 92 12.35 8.73 -12.88
CA LYS A 92 13.17 9.34 -13.95
C LYS A 92 14.67 9.21 -13.67
N GLY A 93 15.04 8.44 -12.65
CA GLY A 93 16.40 8.31 -12.15
C GLY A 93 16.78 9.46 -11.21
N GLU A 94 17.95 9.31 -10.55
CA GLU A 94 18.50 10.32 -9.63
C GLU A 94 17.52 10.79 -8.54
N TRP A 95 16.65 9.89 -8.08
CA TRP A 95 15.57 10.16 -7.11
C TRP A 95 14.50 11.15 -7.60
N ARG A 96 14.37 11.39 -8.91
CA ARG A 96 13.32 12.23 -9.50
C ARG A 96 12.17 11.37 -9.99
N PHE A 97 10.95 11.81 -9.71
CA PHE A 97 9.73 11.11 -10.05
C PHE A 97 8.74 12.05 -10.73
N GLU A 98 7.98 11.50 -11.66
CA GLU A 98 6.95 12.19 -12.45
C GLU A 98 5.58 11.58 -12.12
N ASP A 99 4.60 12.40 -11.74
CA ASP A 99 3.23 11.94 -11.56
C ASP A 99 2.60 11.67 -12.94
N ILE A 100 2.38 10.39 -13.26
CA ILE A 100 1.77 9.95 -14.52
C ILE A 100 0.35 9.41 -14.33
N THR A 101 -0.26 9.62 -13.16
CA THR A 101 -1.53 8.98 -12.75
C THR A 101 -2.65 9.09 -13.78
N GLU A 102 -2.90 10.30 -14.28
CA GLU A 102 -3.96 10.57 -15.26
C GLU A 102 -3.64 9.98 -16.63
N GLN A 103 -2.38 10.09 -17.07
CA GLN A 103 -1.92 9.49 -18.33
C GLN A 103 -2.04 7.97 -18.28
N ALA A 104 -1.68 7.37 -17.14
CA ALA A 104 -1.69 5.94 -16.93
C ALA A 104 -3.11 5.36 -16.76
N GLY A 105 -4.10 6.19 -16.39
CA GLY A 105 -5.49 5.77 -16.23
C GLY A 105 -5.80 5.06 -14.90
N VAL A 106 -4.98 5.27 -13.87
CA VAL A 106 -5.00 4.51 -12.60
C VAL A 106 -5.36 5.36 -11.38
N SER A 107 -6.05 6.49 -11.57
CA SER A 107 -6.37 7.44 -10.49
C SER A 107 -7.34 6.89 -9.45
N CYS A 108 -8.22 5.95 -9.84
CA CYS A 108 -9.22 5.36 -8.94
C CYS A 108 -10.06 6.43 -8.20
N SER A 109 -10.52 7.47 -8.91
CA SER A 109 -11.15 8.63 -8.28
C SER A 109 -12.45 8.31 -7.54
N ASN A 110 -12.70 9.05 -6.45
CA ASN A 110 -13.93 8.96 -5.63
C ASN A 110 -14.21 7.60 -4.98
N VAL A 111 -13.19 6.74 -4.85
CA VAL A 111 -13.29 5.48 -4.10
C VAL A 111 -12.11 5.34 -3.14
N TRP A 112 -12.41 4.78 -1.96
CA TRP A 112 -11.41 4.47 -0.96
C TRP A 112 -10.63 3.21 -1.34
N SER A 113 -9.38 3.40 -1.74
CA SER A 113 -8.43 2.33 -2.03
C SER A 113 -7.61 1.99 -0.78
N THR A 114 -7.21 0.73 -0.63
CA THR A 114 -6.43 0.23 0.51
C THR A 114 -5.13 -0.41 0.03
N GLY A 115 -5.11 -1.72 -0.26
CA GLY A 115 -3.94 -2.39 -0.78
C GLY A 115 -3.71 -2.09 -2.26
N ALA A 116 -2.44 -2.08 -2.67
CA ALA A 116 -2.05 -2.16 -4.07
C ALA A 116 -0.92 -3.19 -4.22
N THR A 117 -0.90 -3.89 -5.34
CA THR A 117 0.12 -4.89 -5.66
C THR A 117 0.48 -4.77 -7.14
N PHE A 118 1.77 -4.71 -7.45
CA PHE A 118 2.27 -4.94 -8.79
C PHE A 118 2.58 -6.43 -8.97
N ALA A 119 2.10 -7.04 -10.05
CA ALA A 119 2.37 -8.43 -10.43
C ALA A 119 2.13 -8.60 -11.94
N ASP A 120 2.91 -9.43 -12.62
CA ASP A 120 2.67 -9.82 -14.01
C ASP A 120 1.55 -10.87 -14.04
N VAL A 121 0.29 -10.44 -14.08
CA VAL A 121 -0.90 -11.29 -13.89
C VAL A 121 -1.20 -12.09 -15.15
N ASN A 122 -0.91 -11.52 -16.32
CA ASN A 122 -1.18 -12.14 -17.62
C ASN A 122 0.06 -12.85 -18.23
N GLY A 123 1.24 -12.74 -17.60
CA GLY A 123 2.47 -13.40 -18.03
C GLY A 123 3.13 -12.76 -19.25
N ASP A 124 2.87 -11.48 -19.54
CA ASP A 124 3.41 -10.79 -20.72
C ASP A 124 4.76 -10.09 -20.48
N GLY A 125 5.25 -10.12 -19.24
CA GLY A 125 6.51 -9.52 -18.83
C GLY A 125 6.40 -8.06 -18.41
N PHE A 126 5.20 -7.48 -18.34
CA PHE A 126 4.93 -6.17 -17.75
C PHE A 126 4.18 -6.32 -16.44
N LEU A 127 4.52 -5.49 -15.45
CA LEU A 127 3.80 -5.51 -14.18
C LEU A 127 2.41 -4.88 -14.34
N ASP A 128 1.37 -5.65 -14.04
CA ASP A 128 -0.01 -5.21 -13.87
C ASP A 128 -0.23 -4.69 -12.44
N LEU A 129 -1.30 -3.91 -12.25
CA LEU A 129 -1.63 -3.30 -10.97
C LEU A 129 -2.98 -3.77 -10.44
N TYR A 130 -2.99 -4.43 -9.28
CA TYR A 130 -4.23 -4.74 -8.56
C TYR A 130 -4.45 -3.75 -7.41
N VAL A 131 -5.66 -3.18 -7.32
CA VAL A 131 -6.03 -2.18 -6.31
C VAL A 131 -7.25 -2.64 -5.52
N CYS A 132 -7.04 -2.86 -4.22
CA CYS A 132 -8.09 -3.20 -3.28
C CYS A 132 -8.96 -1.98 -2.90
N LYS A 133 -10.27 -2.18 -2.76
CA LYS A 133 -11.22 -1.17 -2.27
C LYS A 133 -11.77 -1.52 -0.89
N SER A 134 -12.03 -0.49 -0.10
CA SER A 134 -12.64 -0.60 1.23
C SER A 134 -13.40 0.68 1.57
N GLY A 135 -13.80 0.90 2.82
CA GLY A 135 -14.49 2.13 3.22
C GLY A 135 -16.00 2.06 3.02
N ARG A 136 -16.66 3.23 2.97
CA ARG A 136 -18.13 3.34 2.91
C ARG A 136 -18.69 2.81 1.59
N GLN A 137 -19.76 2.01 1.63
CA GLN A 137 -20.48 1.51 0.45
C GLN A 137 -21.32 2.62 -0.23
N VAL A 138 -20.67 3.67 -0.73
CA VAL A 138 -21.28 4.73 -1.53
C VAL A 138 -20.52 4.83 -2.85
N GLY A 139 -21.25 4.99 -3.95
CA GLY A 139 -20.71 4.99 -5.31
C GLY A 139 -20.86 3.65 -6.02
N ASN A 140 -20.64 3.65 -7.34
CA ASN A 140 -20.76 2.50 -8.23
C ASN A 140 -19.43 1.77 -8.49
N ASN A 141 -18.29 2.38 -8.12
CA ASN A 141 -16.97 1.80 -8.30
C ASN A 141 -16.42 1.22 -6.99
N ARG A 142 -17.03 0.12 -6.52
CA ARG A 142 -16.74 -0.49 -5.20
C ARG A 142 -16.00 -1.83 -5.28
N HIS A 143 -15.80 -2.35 -6.48
CA HIS A 143 -15.04 -3.56 -6.69
C HIS A 143 -13.54 -3.22 -6.70
N ASN A 144 -12.73 -4.18 -6.27
CA ASN A 144 -11.30 -4.16 -6.54
C ASN A 144 -11.07 -4.06 -8.06
N GLU A 145 -10.03 -3.34 -8.45
CA GLU A 145 -9.69 -3.09 -9.86
C GLU A 145 -8.38 -3.82 -10.20
N LEU A 146 -8.33 -4.41 -11.39
CA LEU A 146 -7.13 -4.99 -11.97
C LEU A 146 -6.83 -4.19 -13.22
N PHE A 147 -5.68 -3.53 -13.24
CA PHE A 147 -5.20 -2.70 -14.32
C PHE A 147 -4.12 -3.48 -15.08
N ILE A 148 -4.45 -3.97 -16.27
CA ILE A 148 -3.50 -4.65 -17.16
C ILE A 148 -2.62 -3.60 -17.84
N ASN A 149 -1.31 -3.79 -17.80
CA ASN A 149 -0.34 -2.89 -18.39
C ASN A 149 -0.33 -3.04 -19.92
N ASN A 150 -0.47 -1.93 -20.65
CA ASN A 150 -0.49 -1.94 -22.11
C ASN A 150 0.92 -1.92 -22.74
N GLY A 151 1.99 -1.87 -21.92
CA GLY A 151 3.38 -1.81 -22.36
C GLY A 151 3.86 -0.41 -22.77
N ASP A 152 3.02 0.62 -22.61
CA ASP A 152 3.32 2.03 -22.92
C ASP A 152 3.09 2.96 -21.72
N SER A 153 3.17 2.39 -20.51
CA SER A 153 2.89 3.05 -19.23
C SER A 153 1.43 3.52 -19.07
N THR A 154 0.52 3.03 -19.91
CA THR A 154 -0.93 3.11 -19.69
C THR A 154 -1.50 1.76 -19.28
N PHE A 155 -2.65 1.78 -18.61
CA PHE A 155 -3.29 0.58 -18.13
C PHE A 155 -4.77 0.49 -18.54
N THR A 156 -5.25 -0.74 -18.64
CA THR A 156 -6.65 -1.07 -18.92
C THR A 156 -7.28 -1.77 -17.71
N GLU A 157 -8.38 -1.23 -17.19
CA GLU A 157 -9.14 -1.89 -16.12
C GLU A 157 -9.87 -3.13 -16.67
N SER A 158 -9.57 -4.30 -16.11
CA SER A 158 -10.03 -5.61 -16.59
C SER A 158 -10.47 -6.55 -15.46
N SER A 159 -10.69 -6.07 -14.23
CA SER A 159 -11.03 -6.94 -13.08
C SER A 159 -12.24 -7.85 -13.34
N LYS A 160 -13.28 -7.34 -14.03
CA LYS A 160 -14.48 -8.13 -14.36
C LYS A 160 -14.17 -9.25 -15.35
N GLU A 161 -13.30 -8.98 -16.31
CA GLU A 161 -12.91 -9.97 -17.31
C GLU A 161 -12.14 -11.11 -16.65
N TYR A 162 -11.24 -10.80 -15.72
CA TYR A 162 -10.42 -11.79 -15.01
C TYR A 162 -11.14 -12.47 -13.84
N GLY A 163 -12.33 -12.00 -13.45
CA GLY A 163 -13.06 -12.54 -12.29
C GLY A 163 -12.62 -11.97 -10.94
N LEU A 164 -11.86 -10.88 -10.94
CA LEU A 164 -11.29 -10.23 -9.76
C LEU A 164 -11.99 -8.92 -9.35
N ALA A 165 -13.15 -8.60 -9.93
CA ALA A 165 -14.01 -7.47 -9.57
C ALA A 165 -14.74 -7.70 -8.23
N ILE A 166 -13.98 -7.91 -7.16
CA ILE A 166 -14.51 -8.29 -5.85
C ILE A 166 -14.98 -7.05 -5.10
N GLU A 167 -16.26 -7.03 -4.73
CA GLU A 167 -16.79 -6.03 -3.80
C GLU A 167 -16.59 -6.52 -2.35
N GLY A 168 -16.03 -5.66 -1.49
CA GLY A 168 -15.79 -6.03 -0.10
C GLY A 168 -15.04 -4.96 0.69
N LEU A 169 -14.50 -5.37 1.86
CA LEU A 169 -13.57 -4.58 2.65
C LEU A 169 -12.13 -5.10 2.49
N SER A 170 -11.68 -5.14 1.23
CA SER A 170 -10.35 -5.59 0.86
C SER A 170 -9.26 -4.77 1.53
N VAL A 171 -8.17 -5.44 1.92
CA VAL A 171 -7.02 -4.85 2.61
C VAL A 171 -5.77 -4.94 1.77
N HIS A 172 -5.48 -6.13 1.23
CA HIS A 172 -4.31 -6.36 0.40
C HIS A 172 -4.46 -7.66 -0.39
N SER A 173 -3.68 -7.80 -1.46
CA SER A 173 -3.59 -8.99 -2.28
C SER A 173 -2.16 -9.54 -2.29
N ALA A 174 -2.01 -10.84 -2.42
CA ALA A 174 -0.74 -11.47 -2.73
C ALA A 174 -0.92 -12.35 -3.97
N PHE A 175 -0.07 -12.16 -4.97
CA PHE A 175 -0.02 -12.98 -6.18
C PHE A 175 1.18 -13.93 -6.11
N PHE A 176 0.95 -15.21 -6.38
CA PHE A 176 1.98 -16.25 -6.36
C PHE A 176 1.48 -17.53 -7.03
N ASP A 177 2.37 -18.26 -7.69
CA ASP A 177 2.10 -19.56 -8.32
C ASP A 177 2.00 -20.67 -7.24
N TYR A 178 0.79 -20.99 -6.78
CA TYR A 178 0.57 -21.92 -5.67
C TYR A 178 0.60 -23.37 -6.11
N ASP A 179 0.05 -23.70 -7.26
CA ASP A 179 -0.06 -25.08 -7.76
C ASP A 179 1.05 -25.47 -8.75
N LYS A 180 1.92 -24.52 -9.12
CA LYS A 180 3.13 -24.70 -9.93
C LYS A 180 2.84 -24.96 -11.41
N ASP A 181 1.76 -24.41 -11.93
CA ASP A 181 1.43 -24.49 -13.35
C ASP A 181 2.03 -23.33 -14.18
N GLY A 182 2.54 -22.31 -13.50
CA GLY A 182 3.29 -21.20 -14.09
C GLY A 182 2.47 -19.92 -14.28
N ASP A 183 1.20 -19.89 -13.91
CA ASP A 183 0.45 -18.65 -13.76
C ASP A 183 0.36 -18.21 -12.28
N LEU A 184 -0.03 -16.95 -12.04
CA LEU A 184 -0.11 -16.42 -10.67
C LEU A 184 -1.52 -16.57 -10.11
N ASP A 185 -1.64 -17.31 -9.02
CA ASP A 185 -2.83 -17.34 -8.16
C ASP A 185 -2.90 -16.11 -7.26
N MET A 186 -4.04 -15.91 -6.61
CA MET A 186 -4.26 -14.70 -5.81
C MET A 186 -4.93 -14.98 -4.47
N TYR A 187 -4.28 -14.54 -3.38
CA TYR A 187 -4.87 -14.46 -2.05
C TYR A 187 -5.33 -13.03 -1.76
N LEU A 188 -6.60 -12.88 -1.35
CA LEU A 188 -7.20 -11.62 -0.96
C LEU A 188 -7.44 -11.57 0.55
N LEU A 189 -6.76 -10.63 1.22
CA LEU A 189 -6.99 -10.29 2.61
C LEU A 189 -8.16 -9.30 2.71
N ASN A 190 -9.19 -9.66 3.48
CA ASN A 190 -10.37 -8.84 3.72
C ASN A 190 -10.56 -8.56 5.21
N ASN A 191 -11.22 -7.43 5.52
CA ASN A 191 -11.79 -7.23 6.85
C ASN A 191 -13.20 -7.83 6.93
N SER A 192 -13.46 -8.55 8.01
CA SER A 192 -14.82 -8.96 8.35
C SER A 192 -15.72 -7.77 8.65
N LEU A 193 -16.93 -7.79 8.10
CA LEU A 193 -18.02 -6.87 8.46
C LEU A 193 -18.68 -7.22 9.79
N LYS A 194 -18.41 -8.42 10.34
CA LYS A 194 -18.99 -8.86 11.60
C LYS A 194 -18.45 -8.01 12.75
N SER A 195 -19.37 -7.36 13.47
CA SER A 195 -19.03 -6.60 14.67
C SER A 195 -18.52 -7.54 15.77
N VAL A 196 -17.39 -7.19 16.39
CA VAL A 196 -16.85 -7.94 17.54
C VAL A 196 -17.52 -7.39 18.81
N GLY A 197 -18.75 -7.85 19.07
CA GLY A 197 -19.50 -7.47 20.29
C GLY A 197 -18.99 -8.14 21.57
N GLY A 198 -18.16 -9.19 21.44
CA GLY A 198 -17.54 -9.97 22.52
C GLY A 198 -16.89 -11.25 21.98
N PHE A 199 -16.20 -12.01 22.83
CA PHE A 199 -15.76 -13.37 22.46
C PHE A 199 -17.00 -14.28 22.38
N GLU A 200 -17.46 -14.59 21.18
CA GLU A 200 -18.45 -15.63 20.97
C GLU A 200 -17.81 -16.99 21.32
N LEU A 201 -18.07 -17.50 22.52
CA LEU A 201 -17.61 -18.82 22.98
C LEU A 201 -18.43 -19.96 22.33
N VAL A 202 -18.68 -19.86 21.03
CA VAL A 202 -19.34 -20.90 20.26
C VAL A 202 -18.23 -21.79 19.68
N LYS A 203 -18.34 -23.09 19.97
CA LYS A 203 -17.38 -24.08 19.52
C LYS A 203 -17.34 -24.11 17.99
N ASP A 204 -16.14 -24.22 17.42
CA ASP A 204 -15.91 -24.41 15.98
C ASP A 204 -16.41 -23.28 15.06
N VAL A 205 -16.69 -22.07 15.58
CA VAL A 205 -17.10 -20.90 14.74
C VAL A 205 -16.10 -20.56 13.66
N ARG A 206 -14.80 -20.79 13.91
CA ARG A 206 -13.76 -20.56 12.91
C ARG A 206 -13.92 -21.43 11.65
N GLN A 207 -14.58 -22.58 11.77
CA GLN A 207 -14.86 -23.47 10.63
C GLN A 207 -16.08 -23.00 9.81
N LEU A 208 -16.85 -22.04 10.32
CA LEU A 208 -18.00 -21.49 9.63
C LEU A 208 -17.52 -20.32 8.76
N PRO A 209 -17.67 -20.40 7.43
CA PRO A 209 -17.42 -19.27 6.55
C PRO A 209 -18.25 -18.06 6.97
N ASP A 210 -17.73 -16.85 6.77
CA ASP A 210 -18.52 -15.64 6.95
C ASP A 210 -19.73 -15.68 6.01
N ALA A 211 -20.93 -15.69 6.60
CA ALA A 211 -22.19 -15.73 5.86
C ALA A 211 -22.38 -14.52 4.93
N THR A 212 -21.64 -13.43 5.14
CA THR A 212 -21.67 -12.25 4.26
C THR A 212 -20.69 -12.35 3.08
N GLY A 213 -19.84 -13.38 3.04
CA GLY A 213 -18.86 -13.61 1.98
C GLY A 213 -17.67 -12.65 2.00
N ASN A 214 -17.46 -11.89 3.09
CA ASN A 214 -16.44 -10.84 3.21
C ASN A 214 -15.18 -11.30 3.96
N GLY A 215 -15.07 -12.59 4.28
CA GLY A 215 -13.83 -13.18 4.78
C GLY A 215 -12.70 -13.12 3.74
N ASN A 216 -11.52 -13.60 4.13
CA ASN A 216 -10.42 -13.78 3.20
C ASN A 216 -10.82 -14.71 2.06
N LYS A 217 -10.25 -14.47 0.88
CA LYS A 217 -10.53 -15.25 -0.32
C LYS A 217 -9.25 -15.75 -0.95
N PHE A 218 -9.33 -16.87 -1.63
CA PHE A 218 -8.22 -17.41 -2.41
C PHE A 218 -8.73 -17.84 -3.77
N PHE A 219 -7.99 -17.47 -4.80
CA PHE A 219 -8.37 -17.65 -6.19
C PHE A 219 -7.26 -18.40 -6.90
N ARG A 220 -7.64 -19.48 -7.58
CA ARG A 220 -6.75 -20.13 -8.56
C ARG A 220 -6.93 -19.42 -9.91
N ASN A 221 -5.84 -19.16 -10.61
CA ASN A 221 -5.91 -18.68 -11.98
C ASN A 221 -6.00 -19.89 -12.93
N ASP A 222 -7.01 -19.91 -13.80
CA ASP A 222 -7.17 -20.94 -14.82
C ASP A 222 -7.10 -20.23 -16.19
N ASP A 223 -5.90 -20.07 -16.75
CA ASP A 223 -5.64 -19.42 -18.05
C ASP A 223 -6.21 -17.98 -18.14
N GLY A 224 -5.96 -17.15 -17.13
CA GLY A 224 -6.42 -15.76 -17.06
C GLY A 224 -7.85 -15.59 -16.52
N LYS A 225 -8.40 -16.63 -15.90
CA LYS A 225 -9.68 -16.59 -15.18
C LYS A 225 -9.50 -17.02 -13.73
N PHE A 226 -9.70 -16.09 -12.81
CA PHE A 226 -9.58 -16.35 -11.39
C PHE A 226 -10.87 -16.99 -10.84
N ILE A 227 -10.72 -18.20 -10.30
CA ILE A 227 -11.80 -18.99 -9.69
C ILE A 227 -11.57 -19.07 -8.18
N GLU A 228 -12.57 -18.67 -7.40
CA GLU A 228 -12.49 -18.74 -5.93
C GLU A 228 -12.45 -20.20 -5.45
N ILE A 229 -11.36 -20.58 -4.79
CA ILE A 229 -11.11 -21.90 -4.20
C ILE A 229 -10.90 -21.83 -2.68
N THR A 230 -11.39 -20.79 -2.02
CA THR A 230 -11.20 -20.51 -0.58
C THR A 230 -11.46 -21.73 0.31
N GLU A 231 -12.62 -22.38 0.16
CA GLU A 231 -12.99 -23.55 0.96
C GLU A 231 -12.19 -24.80 0.56
N GLU A 232 -11.97 -25.01 -0.74
CA GLU A 232 -11.23 -26.15 -1.29
C GLU A 232 -9.77 -26.15 -0.81
N ALA A 233 -9.16 -24.96 -0.71
CA ALA A 233 -7.82 -24.75 -0.18
C ALA A 233 -7.75 -24.82 1.37
N GLY A 234 -8.88 -25.01 2.04
CA GLY A 234 -8.95 -25.08 3.50
C GLY A 234 -8.69 -23.75 4.22
N ILE A 235 -8.93 -22.62 3.53
CA ILE A 235 -8.75 -21.29 4.11
C ILE A 235 -9.99 -20.90 4.90
N TYR A 236 -9.77 -20.56 6.17
CA TYR A 236 -10.81 -20.04 7.04
C TYR A 236 -11.17 -18.60 6.67
N SER A 237 -12.41 -18.39 6.24
CA SER A 237 -12.98 -17.11 5.81
C SER A 237 -13.91 -16.49 6.86
N SER A 238 -13.57 -16.62 8.15
CA SER A 238 -14.35 -16.09 9.30
C SER A 238 -14.12 -14.61 9.59
#